data_AF-A0A5J5T7Z6-F1
#
_entry.id   AF-A0A5J5T7Z6-F1
#
_cell.length_a   1.000
_cell.length_b   1.000
_cell.length_c   1.000
_cell.angle_alpha   90.00
_cell.angle_beta   90.00
_cell.angle_gamma   90.00
#
_symmetry.space_group_name_H-M   'P 1'
#
loop_
_entity.id
_entity.type
_entity.pdbx_description
1 polymer ?
#
loop_
_entity_poly.entity_id
_entity_poly.type
_entity_poly.pdbx_seq_one_letter_code
_entity_poly.pdbx_strand_id
1 'polypeptide(L)'
;MAAAKTRTSTFSRNLSTAAPSHGPGLKCGPNGTVFLSSGIPDLDKILGGGFPLGSLVMVMEDAEAPHHMLLLRNFMAQGLVLGQPLLYSSPARDPRGFLGTLPSPAASKDDKSRERDPDQEKGLRIAWQYKKYLGESQLDGQRDSKHEYSNEFDLRKPLERHFINGPRIDCVSIQDCPDLSTLRDRCATFLSQFPRSGICFHLLDISKAWSGLQIQSP
;
A
#
# COMPACT_ATOMS: atom_id res chain seq x y z
N MET A 1 -28.42 -20.35 -45.28
CA MET A 1 -28.18 -18.96 -44.83
C MET A 1 -28.46 -18.90 -43.35
N ALA A 2 -27.42 -18.81 -42.50
CA ALA A 2 -27.58 -18.64 -41.05
C ALA A 2 -26.93 -17.30 -40.68
N ALA A 3 -27.75 -16.34 -40.25
CA ALA A 3 -27.31 -15.01 -39.87
C ALA A 3 -26.79 -15.02 -38.43
N ALA A 4 -25.52 -14.69 -38.24
CA ALA A 4 -24.94 -14.48 -36.92
C ALA A 4 -25.32 -13.08 -36.40
N LYS A 5 -25.99 -13.03 -35.24
CA LYS A 5 -26.36 -11.79 -34.56
C LYS A 5 -25.22 -11.36 -33.65
N THR A 6 -24.45 -10.35 -34.07
CA THR A 6 -23.37 -9.75 -33.28
C THR A 6 -23.95 -9.02 -32.07
N ARG A 7 -23.57 -9.45 -30.88
CA ARG A 7 -23.93 -8.82 -29.61
C ARG A 7 -23.04 -7.59 -29.40
N THR A 8 -23.61 -6.40 -29.58
CA THR A 8 -22.97 -5.11 -29.30
C THR A 8 -22.73 -4.96 -27.80
N SER A 9 -21.46 -4.95 -27.38
CA SER A 9 -21.06 -4.58 -26.03
C SER A 9 -20.87 -3.06 -25.95
N THR A 10 -21.70 -2.41 -25.15
CA THR A 10 -21.63 -0.98 -24.86
C THR A 10 -20.73 -0.76 -23.65
N PHE A 11 -19.42 -0.62 -23.88
CA PHE A 11 -18.52 -0.08 -22.86
C PHE A 11 -17.61 0.97 -23.51
N SER A 12 -18.15 2.19 -23.66
CA SER A 12 -17.32 3.34 -24.02
C SER A 12 -16.66 3.87 -22.76
N ARG A 13 -15.34 3.69 -22.64
CA ARG A 13 -14.52 4.48 -21.70
C ARG A 13 -14.10 5.74 -22.44
N ASN A 14 -14.60 6.90 -22.00
CA ASN A 14 -14.05 8.18 -22.41
C ASN A 14 -12.61 8.26 -21.90
N LEU A 15 -11.64 8.03 -22.77
CA LEU A 15 -10.23 8.26 -22.49
C LEU A 15 -9.97 9.75 -22.65
N SER A 16 -9.95 10.46 -21.52
CA SER A 16 -9.51 11.85 -21.48
C SER A 16 -7.98 11.89 -21.59
N THR A 17 -7.46 12.53 -22.65
CA THR A 17 -6.02 12.65 -23.00
C THR A 17 -5.24 13.62 -22.10
N ALA A 18 -5.65 13.80 -20.85
CA ALA A 18 -4.91 14.57 -19.86
C ALA A 18 -4.48 13.61 -18.76
N ALA A 19 -3.17 13.48 -18.53
CA ALA A 19 -2.64 12.72 -17.40
C ALA A 19 -3.26 13.31 -16.13
N PRO A 20 -4.15 12.60 -15.41
CA PRO A 20 -4.68 13.13 -14.18
C PRO A 20 -3.50 13.27 -13.22
N SER A 21 -3.37 14.43 -12.57
CA SER A 21 -2.53 14.54 -11.39
C SER A 21 -3.19 13.70 -10.30
N HIS A 22 -2.97 12.39 -10.38
CA HIS A 22 -3.48 11.45 -9.43
C HIS A 22 -2.90 11.80 -8.05
N GLY A 23 -3.72 11.71 -7.01
CA GLY A 23 -3.30 12.02 -5.64
C GLY A 23 -2.06 11.22 -5.21
N PRO A 24 -1.41 11.62 -4.10
CA PRO A 24 -0.22 10.95 -3.60
C PRO A 24 -0.43 9.43 -3.46
N GLY A 25 0.56 8.64 -3.86
CA GLY A 25 0.51 7.18 -3.81
C GLY A 25 -0.08 6.46 -5.01
N LEU A 26 -0.38 7.17 -6.10
CA LEU A 26 -0.84 6.57 -7.35
C LEU A 26 0.25 6.60 -8.43
N LYS A 27 0.41 5.49 -9.14
CA LYS A 27 1.30 5.37 -10.30
C LYS A 27 0.52 4.97 -11.54
N CYS A 28 0.64 5.76 -12.61
CA CYS A 28 0.11 5.39 -13.90
C CYS A 28 1.00 4.32 -14.56
N GLY A 29 0.37 3.26 -15.02
CA GLY A 29 0.98 2.19 -15.78
C GLY A 29 0.57 2.20 -17.26
N PRO A 30 1.02 1.20 -18.02
CA PRO A 30 0.62 1.03 -19.41
C PRO A 30 -0.90 0.85 -19.53
N ASN A 31 -1.45 1.24 -20.68
CA ASN A 31 -2.87 1.15 -21.01
C ASN A 31 -3.82 1.94 -20.09
N GLY A 32 -3.30 2.96 -19.38
CA GLY A 32 -4.10 3.80 -18.48
C GLY A 32 -4.46 3.10 -17.16
N THR A 33 -3.80 1.99 -16.83
CA THR A 33 -3.97 1.34 -15.52
C THR A 33 -3.38 2.24 -14.44
N VAL A 34 -4.04 2.35 -13.29
CA VAL A 34 -3.54 3.08 -12.13
C VAL A 34 -3.21 2.07 -11.05
N PHE A 35 -2.04 2.18 -10.45
CA PHE A 35 -1.52 1.26 -9.45
C PHE A 35 -1.38 1.91 -8.08
N LEU A 36 -1.47 1.06 -7.06
CA LEU A 36 -1.24 1.30 -5.65
C LEU A 36 -0.05 0.47 -5.19
N SER A 37 0.84 1.06 -4.41
CA SER A 37 1.97 0.32 -3.84
C SER A 37 1.48 -0.68 -2.79
N SER A 38 2.07 -1.87 -2.79
CA SER A 38 1.91 -2.87 -1.71
C SER A 38 2.61 -2.45 -0.40
N GLY A 39 3.41 -1.38 -0.43
CA GLY A 39 4.35 -1.03 0.65
C GLY A 39 5.63 -1.88 0.64
N ILE A 40 5.80 -2.76 -0.34
CA ILE A 40 7.00 -3.58 -0.54
C ILE A 40 7.50 -3.34 -1.97
N PRO A 41 8.56 -2.53 -2.17
CA PRO A 41 9.03 -2.16 -3.50
C PRO A 41 9.36 -3.34 -4.42
N ASP A 42 9.89 -4.43 -3.86
CA ASP A 42 10.23 -5.61 -4.64
C ASP A 42 8.99 -6.39 -5.11
N LEU A 43 7.95 -6.46 -4.28
CA LEU A 43 6.67 -7.05 -4.67
C LEU A 43 6.00 -6.20 -5.76
N ASP A 44 6.05 -4.87 -5.64
CA ASP A 44 5.51 -3.98 -6.65
C ASP A 44 6.18 -4.17 -8.01
N LYS A 45 7.50 -4.41 -8.04
CA LYS A 45 8.23 -4.74 -9.28
C LYS A 45 7.74 -6.05 -9.88
N ILE A 46 7.59 -7.11 -9.08
CA ILE A 46 7.09 -8.42 -9.53
C ILE A 46 5.67 -8.29 -10.10
N LEU A 47 4.81 -7.49 -9.46
CA LEU A 47 3.44 -7.26 -9.91
C LEU A 47 3.32 -6.27 -11.09
N GLY A 48 4.45 -5.75 -11.60
CA GLY A 48 4.47 -4.80 -12.71
C GLY A 48 4.02 -3.38 -12.34
N GLY A 49 3.99 -3.05 -11.06
CA GLY A 49 3.63 -1.73 -10.56
C GLY A 49 3.01 -1.73 -9.18
N GLY A 50 2.46 -2.85 -8.70
CA GLY A 50 1.69 -2.95 -7.45
C GLY A 50 0.26 -3.43 -7.73
N PHE A 51 -0.68 -3.07 -6.86
CA PHE A 51 -2.08 -3.48 -7.01
C PHE A 51 -2.87 -2.51 -7.90
N PRO A 52 -3.60 -2.98 -8.93
CA PRO A 52 -4.46 -2.12 -9.73
C PRO A 52 -5.55 -1.46 -8.88
N LEU A 53 -5.79 -0.17 -9.08
CA LEU A 53 -6.84 0.57 -8.40
C LEU A 53 -8.22 -0.03 -8.74
N GLY A 54 -9.03 -0.26 -7.70
CA GLY A 54 -10.35 -0.88 -7.83
C GLY A 54 -10.32 -2.41 -7.99
N SER A 55 -9.16 -3.04 -7.82
CA SER A 55 -9.07 -4.50 -7.77
C SER A 55 -9.40 -5.05 -6.37
N LEU A 56 -9.72 -6.34 -6.33
CA LEU A 56 -9.77 -7.14 -5.11
C LEU A 56 -8.52 -8.01 -5.06
N VAL A 57 -7.75 -7.91 -3.98
CA VAL A 57 -6.53 -8.70 -3.76
C VAL A 57 -6.78 -9.67 -2.62
N MET A 58 -6.55 -10.96 -2.88
CA MET A 58 -6.63 -12.02 -1.88
C MET A 58 -5.23 -12.56 -1.63
N VAL A 59 -4.82 -12.62 -0.37
CA VAL A 59 -3.54 -13.17 0.06
C VAL A 59 -3.82 -14.53 0.68
N MET A 60 -3.24 -15.58 0.10
CA MET A 60 -3.27 -16.93 0.65
C MET A 60 -1.90 -17.25 1.21
N GLU A 61 -1.88 -17.96 2.33
CA GLU A 61 -0.67 -18.31 3.04
C GLU A 61 -0.56 -19.82 3.21
N ASP A 62 0.68 -20.31 3.12
CA ASP A 62 1.04 -21.67 3.50
C ASP A 62 1.46 -21.71 4.99
N ALA A 63 1.17 -22.83 5.66
CA ALA A 63 1.43 -23.02 7.08
C ALA A 63 2.92 -22.84 7.45
N GLU A 64 3.82 -23.18 6.53
CA GLU A 64 5.27 -23.07 6.73
C GLU A 64 5.83 -21.67 6.44
N ALA A 65 5.03 -20.76 5.86
CA ALA A 65 5.48 -19.41 5.46
C ALA A 65 4.53 -18.23 5.82
N PRO A 66 4.31 -17.97 7.13
CA PRO A 66 3.96 -16.74 7.86
C PRO A 66 3.64 -15.33 7.33
N HIS A 67 3.73 -15.00 6.03
CA HIS A 67 4.07 -13.65 5.58
C HIS A 67 2.91 -12.70 5.24
N HIS A 68 1.64 -13.14 5.28
CA HIS A 68 0.48 -12.30 4.96
C HIS A 68 0.38 -11.08 5.88
N MET A 69 0.71 -11.24 7.17
CA MET A 69 0.69 -10.14 8.13
C MET A 69 1.75 -9.09 7.84
N LEU A 70 2.89 -9.48 7.28
CA LEU A 70 3.92 -8.54 6.85
C LEU A 70 3.39 -7.68 5.69
N LEU A 71 2.84 -8.33 4.67
CA LEU A 71 2.24 -7.64 3.52
C LEU A 71 1.11 -6.70 3.98
N LEU A 72 0.22 -7.20 4.84
CA LEU A 72 -0.91 -6.44 5.39
C LEU A 72 -0.45 -5.17 6.11
N ARG A 73 0.56 -5.29 6.99
CA ARG A 73 1.11 -4.15 7.73
C ARG A 73 1.77 -3.13 6.82
N ASN A 74 2.58 -3.56 5.86
CA ASN A 74 3.24 -2.66 4.92
C ASN A 74 2.23 -1.91 4.04
N PHE A 75 1.22 -2.62 3.52
CA PHE A 75 0.19 -2.01 2.69
C PHE A 75 -0.62 -0.96 3.47
N MET A 76 -1.04 -1.27 4.70
CA MET A 76 -1.73 -0.28 5.56
C MET A 76 -0.83 0.91 5.91
N ALA A 77 0.42 0.65 6.30
CA ALA A 77 1.36 1.72 6.65
C ALA A 77 1.60 2.66 5.46
N GLN A 78 1.77 2.10 4.24
CA GLN A 78 1.89 2.86 3.01
C GLN A 78 0.69 3.77 2.79
N GLY A 79 -0.53 3.25 2.94
CA GLY A 79 -1.75 4.06 2.81
C GLY A 79 -1.82 5.19 3.84
N LEU A 80 -1.52 4.89 5.11
CA LEU A 80 -1.58 5.88 6.18
C LEU A 80 -0.54 7.00 6.03
N VAL A 81 0.69 6.67 5.65
CA VAL A 81 1.77 7.64 5.40
C VAL A 81 1.41 8.60 4.26
N LEU A 82 0.66 8.11 3.27
CA LEU A 82 0.15 8.90 2.16
C LEU A 82 -1.17 9.64 2.48
N GLY A 83 -1.68 9.54 3.71
CA GLY A 83 -2.91 10.20 4.15
C GLY A 83 -4.18 9.62 3.51
N GLN A 84 -4.13 8.36 3.07
CA GLN A 84 -5.24 7.68 2.44
C GLN A 84 -6.25 7.17 3.48
N PRO A 85 -7.57 7.22 3.18
CA PRO A 85 -8.59 6.63 4.04
C PRO A 85 -8.42 5.12 4.20
N LEU A 86 -8.53 4.62 5.43
CA LEU A 86 -8.40 3.19 5.76
C LEU A 86 -9.65 2.70 6.46
N LEU A 87 -10.34 1.73 5.85
CA LEU A 87 -11.30 0.87 6.56
C LEU A 87 -10.66 -0.48 6.81
N TYR A 88 -10.41 -0.80 8.07
CA TYR A 88 -9.88 -2.09 8.49
C TYR A 88 -10.96 -2.93 9.16
N SER A 89 -11.22 -4.11 8.62
CA SER A 89 -12.12 -5.08 9.24
C SER A 89 -11.32 -6.32 9.67
N SER A 90 -11.49 -6.73 10.92
CA SER A 90 -10.72 -7.82 11.54
C SER A 90 -11.61 -8.78 12.32
N PRO A 91 -11.26 -10.07 12.40
CA PRO A 91 -11.90 -11.00 13.33
C PRO A 91 -11.53 -10.75 14.79
N ALA A 92 -10.60 -9.84 15.10
CA ALA A 92 -10.24 -9.48 16.47
C ALA A 92 -11.33 -8.63 17.16
N ARG A 93 -11.46 -8.78 18.49
CA ARG A 93 -12.39 -7.98 19.31
C ARG A 93 -12.00 -6.50 19.35
N ASP A 94 -10.71 -6.21 19.41
CA ASP A 94 -10.16 -4.85 19.28
C ASP A 94 -9.32 -4.77 18.00
N PRO A 95 -9.93 -4.42 16.85
CA PRO A 95 -9.20 -4.26 15.58
C PRO A 95 -8.25 -3.06 15.61
N ARG A 96 -8.52 -2.03 16.42
CA ARG A 96 -7.75 -0.79 16.40
C ARG A 96 -6.36 -0.96 17.00
N GLY A 97 -6.21 -1.85 17.98
CA GLY A 97 -4.90 -2.23 18.54
C GLY A 97 -3.89 -2.72 17.48
N PHE A 98 -4.37 -3.31 16.38
CA PHE A 98 -3.52 -3.76 15.27
C PHE A 98 -2.73 -2.63 14.61
N LEU A 99 -3.30 -1.42 14.55
CA LEU A 99 -2.67 -0.26 13.91
C LEU A 99 -1.36 0.15 14.61
N GLY A 100 -1.21 -0.15 15.90
CA GLY A 100 0.02 0.06 16.65
C GLY A 100 1.18 -0.86 16.23
N THR A 101 0.91 -1.87 15.39
CA THR A 101 1.91 -2.81 14.87
C THR A 101 2.40 -2.48 13.46
N LEU A 102 1.85 -1.42 12.84
CA LEU A 102 2.25 -0.98 11.51
C LEU A 102 3.69 -0.45 11.56
N PRO A 103 4.53 -0.72 10.55
CA PRO A 103 5.91 -0.25 10.54
C PRO A 103 6.01 1.24 10.19
N SER A 104 7.07 1.89 10.65
CA SER A 104 7.40 3.27 10.29
C SER A 104 8.18 3.32 8.98
N PRO A 105 8.01 4.35 8.14
CA PRO A 105 8.94 4.61 7.05
C PRO A 105 10.38 4.67 7.54
N ALA A 106 11.29 4.07 6.79
CA ALA A 106 12.72 4.18 7.01
C ALA A 106 13.13 5.65 6.77
N ALA A 107 13.96 6.19 7.66
CA ALA A 107 14.47 7.54 7.50
C ALA A 107 15.25 7.63 6.17
N SER A 108 14.89 8.60 5.32
CA SER A 108 15.66 8.89 4.12
C SER A 108 17.10 9.20 4.53
N LYS A 109 18.08 8.52 3.92
CA LYS A 109 19.51 8.70 4.22
C LYS A 109 20.03 10.13 4.01
N ASP A 110 19.22 11.04 3.47
CA ASP A 110 19.58 12.44 3.21
C ASP A 110 19.69 13.32 4.48
N ASP A 111 19.08 12.95 5.62
CA ASP A 111 19.14 13.78 6.84
C ASP A 111 20.47 13.67 7.62
N LYS A 112 21.35 12.73 7.26
CA LYS A 112 22.70 12.59 7.84
C LYS A 112 23.81 13.23 7.00
N SER A 113 23.47 14.18 6.12
CA SER A 113 24.43 14.77 5.18
C SER A 113 24.82 16.23 5.45
N ARG A 114 24.33 16.89 6.50
CA ARG A 114 24.55 18.35 6.70
C ARG A 114 25.43 18.80 7.86
N GLU A 115 26.08 17.89 8.59
CA GLU A 115 27.29 18.24 9.36
C GLU A 115 28.39 17.23 9.07
N ARG A 116 29.06 17.41 7.92
CA ARG A 116 30.32 16.73 7.67
C ARG A 116 31.44 17.67 8.10
N ASP A 117 32.02 17.40 9.26
CA ASP A 117 33.24 18.06 9.71
C ASP A 117 34.33 17.91 8.62
N PRO A 118 34.83 19.01 8.03
CA PRO A 118 35.85 18.97 6.99
C PRO A 118 37.17 18.33 7.45
N ASP A 119 37.39 18.13 8.75
CA ASP A 119 38.58 17.44 9.26
C ASP A 119 38.52 15.91 9.17
N GLN A 120 37.33 15.29 9.13
CA GLN A 120 37.21 13.83 8.91
C GLN A 120 37.58 13.39 7.50
N GLU A 121 37.53 14.31 6.52
CA GLU A 121 37.86 14.01 5.13
C GLU A 121 39.37 13.79 4.92
N LYS A 122 40.22 14.32 5.81
CA LYS A 122 41.68 14.17 5.76
C LYS A 122 42.18 12.77 6.16
N GLY A 123 41.37 11.98 6.87
CA GLY A 123 41.75 10.65 7.38
C GLY A 123 41.52 9.48 6.42
N LEU A 124 40.74 9.67 5.35
CA LEU A 124 40.27 8.58 4.49
C LEU A 124 40.98 8.55 3.13
N ARG A 125 42.32 8.48 3.15
CA ARG A 125 43.17 8.41 1.95
C ARG A 125 42.97 7.15 1.08
N ILE A 126 42.34 6.11 1.60
CA ILE A 126 42.06 4.88 0.84
C ILE A 126 40.65 4.92 0.24
N ALA A 127 39.66 5.40 0.99
CA ALA A 127 38.27 5.44 0.53
C ALA A 127 38.05 6.44 -0.61
N TRP A 128 38.83 7.53 -0.70
CA TRP A 128 38.68 8.51 -1.79
C TRP A 128 38.99 7.91 -3.17
N GLN A 129 39.87 6.91 -3.26
CA GLN A 129 40.23 6.31 -4.56
C GLN A 129 39.06 5.53 -5.17
N TYR A 130 38.19 4.95 -4.34
CA TYR A 130 37.02 4.22 -4.83
C TYR A 130 35.90 5.16 -5.31
N LYS A 131 36.03 6.49 -5.12
CA LYS A 131 35.08 7.50 -5.60
C LYS A 131 34.79 7.38 -7.10
N LYS A 132 35.77 6.93 -7.90
CA LYS A 132 35.59 6.71 -9.34
C LYS A 132 34.67 5.51 -9.67
N TYR A 133 34.61 4.51 -8.80
CA TYR A 133 33.78 3.31 -8.97
C TYR A 133 32.40 3.43 -8.32
N LEU A 134 32.19 4.44 -7.47
CA LEU A 134 30.88 4.79 -6.89
C LEU A 134 29.93 5.47 -7.89
N GLY A 135 30.39 5.79 -9.10
CA GLY A 135 29.69 6.62 -10.08
C GLY A 135 28.77 5.92 -11.08
N GLU A 136 28.55 4.60 -11.02
CA GLU A 136 27.77 3.86 -12.04
C GLU A 136 26.61 3.03 -11.48
N SER A 137 25.95 3.53 -10.44
CA SER A 137 24.58 3.10 -10.08
C SER A 137 23.70 4.26 -9.66
N GLN A 138 23.86 5.41 -10.31
CA GLN A 138 22.76 6.36 -10.43
C GLN A 138 21.80 5.82 -11.50
N LEU A 139 20.91 4.93 -11.09
CA LEU A 139 19.63 4.83 -11.77
C LEU A 139 18.95 6.19 -11.59
N ASP A 140 18.61 6.81 -12.71
CA ASP A 140 17.88 8.07 -12.80
C ASP A 140 16.70 8.10 -11.82
N GLY A 141 16.86 8.88 -10.76
CA GLY A 141 15.82 9.21 -9.80
C GLY A 141 15.72 10.72 -9.75
N GLN A 142 14.94 11.28 -10.67
CA GLN A 142 14.52 12.68 -10.69
C GLN A 142 13.91 13.04 -9.32
N ARG A 143 14.73 13.63 -8.44
CA ARG A 143 14.34 14.07 -7.10
C ARG A 143 13.54 15.37 -7.20
N ASP A 144 12.23 15.21 -7.34
CA ASP A 144 11.28 16.23 -6.91
C ASP A 144 10.80 15.82 -5.51
N SER A 145 10.63 16.79 -4.62
CA SER A 145 10.15 16.64 -3.24
C SER A 145 8.66 16.23 -3.24
N LYS A 146 8.39 15.06 -3.80
CA LYS A 146 7.09 14.51 -4.13
C LYS A 146 6.96 13.21 -3.36
N HIS A 147 5.88 13.09 -2.58
CA HIS A 147 5.55 11.88 -1.83
C HIS A 147 5.87 10.61 -2.63
N GLU A 148 6.76 9.79 -2.08
CA GLU A 148 7.29 8.61 -2.75
C GLU A 148 6.14 7.62 -3.00
N TYR A 149 6.09 7.06 -4.22
CA TYR A 149 5.05 6.09 -4.60
C TYR A 149 5.00 4.89 -3.65
N SER A 150 6.18 4.45 -3.19
CA SER A 150 6.40 3.36 -2.25
C SER A 150 7.50 3.77 -1.28
N ASN A 151 7.23 3.70 0.02
CA ASN A 151 8.25 3.94 1.04
C ASN A 151 8.94 2.61 1.42
N GLU A 152 10.21 2.68 1.78
CA GLU A 152 10.88 1.58 2.50
C GLU A 152 10.46 1.65 3.97
N PHE A 153 10.11 0.53 4.59
CA PHE A 153 9.61 0.48 5.97
C PHE A 153 10.60 -0.20 6.91
N ASP A 154 10.85 0.41 8.08
CA ASP A 154 11.60 -0.20 9.18
C ASP A 154 10.65 -0.97 10.10
N LEU A 155 10.64 -2.29 9.93
CA LEU A 155 9.79 -3.22 10.70
C LEU A 155 10.09 -3.24 12.20
N ARG A 156 11.21 -2.66 12.64
CA ARG A 156 11.61 -2.62 14.05
C ARG A 156 10.96 -1.46 14.79
N LYS A 157 10.36 -0.51 14.06
CA LYS A 157 9.77 0.70 14.63
C LYS A 157 8.29 0.77 14.30
N PRO A 158 7.42 0.96 15.30
CA PRO A 158 6.01 1.17 15.03
C PRO A 158 5.80 2.54 14.35
N LEU A 159 4.76 2.62 13.54
CA LEU A 159 4.30 3.83 12.88
C LEU A 159 3.93 4.89 13.92
N GLU A 160 4.24 6.14 13.63
CA GLU A 160 3.95 7.23 14.54
C GLU A 160 2.44 7.43 14.75
N ARG A 161 2.09 7.80 15.99
CA ARG A 161 0.68 7.92 16.42
C ARG A 161 -0.11 8.95 15.63
N HIS A 162 0.54 9.97 15.07
CA HIS A 162 -0.15 11.01 14.31
C HIS A 162 -0.76 10.47 13.00
N PHE A 163 -0.16 9.43 12.39
CA PHE A 163 -0.75 8.74 11.25
C PHE A 163 -1.95 7.89 11.65
N ILE A 164 -1.90 7.25 12.82
CA ILE A 164 -2.92 6.30 13.32
C ILE A 164 -4.14 7.01 13.92
N ASN A 165 -3.95 8.21 14.46
CA ASN A 165 -5.02 9.01 15.07
C ASN A 165 -5.72 9.94 14.07
N GLY A 166 -5.47 9.76 12.77
CA GLY A 166 -6.10 10.55 11.72
C GLY A 166 -7.62 10.34 11.66
N PRO A 167 -8.39 11.36 11.21
CA PRO A 167 -9.86 11.29 11.16
C PRO A 167 -10.40 10.38 10.05
N ARG A 168 -9.54 9.77 9.22
CA ARG A 168 -9.91 8.99 8.02
C ARG A 168 -9.73 7.48 8.20
N ILE A 169 -9.77 7.01 9.45
CA ILE A 169 -9.51 5.61 9.80
C ILE A 169 -10.69 5.06 10.58
N ASP A 170 -11.29 4.00 10.06
CA ASP A 170 -12.35 3.25 10.74
C ASP A 170 -11.91 1.79 10.91
N CYS A 171 -12.22 1.22 12.07
CA CYS A 171 -11.86 -0.15 12.42
C CYS A 171 -13.09 -0.90 12.91
N VAL A 172 -13.37 -2.03 12.27
CA VAL A 172 -14.59 -2.81 12.50
C VAL A 172 -14.22 -4.22 12.91
N SER A 173 -14.81 -4.72 13.99
CA SER A 173 -14.73 -6.15 14.28
C SER A 173 -15.78 -6.89 13.44
N ILE A 174 -15.39 -7.97 12.80
CA ILE A 174 -16.34 -8.86 12.10
C ILE A 174 -17.32 -9.48 13.11
N GLN A 175 -16.93 -9.60 14.38
CA GLN A 175 -17.80 -10.10 15.45
C GLN A 175 -18.98 -9.14 15.75
N ASP A 176 -18.81 -7.85 15.47
CA ASP A 176 -19.86 -6.83 15.65
C ASP A 176 -20.81 -6.74 14.43
N CYS A 177 -20.53 -7.50 13.38
CA CYS A 177 -21.31 -7.55 12.14
C CYS A 177 -21.97 -8.93 12.03
N PRO A 178 -23.23 -9.09 12.51
CA PRO A 178 -23.91 -10.39 12.51
C PRO A 178 -24.21 -10.91 11.10
N ASP A 179 -24.25 -10.02 10.11
CA ASP A 179 -24.49 -10.35 8.71
C ASP A 179 -23.66 -9.47 7.74
N LEU A 180 -23.69 -9.86 6.46
CA LEU A 180 -23.02 -9.11 5.39
C LEU A 180 -23.69 -7.75 5.13
N SER A 181 -24.97 -7.58 5.49
CA SER A 181 -25.69 -6.33 5.27
C SER A 181 -25.14 -5.22 6.16
N THR A 182 -24.90 -5.54 7.44
CA THR A 182 -24.28 -4.64 8.42
C THR A 182 -22.88 -4.21 7.98
N LEU A 183 -22.06 -5.16 7.49
CA LEU A 183 -20.72 -4.85 7.00
C LEU A 183 -20.78 -3.95 5.75
N ARG A 184 -21.68 -4.24 4.81
CA ARG A 184 -21.91 -3.41 3.62
C ARG A 184 -22.32 -2.00 3.98
N ASP A 185 -23.23 -1.85 4.94
CA ASP A 185 -23.75 -0.55 5.36
C ASP A 185 -22.67 0.27 6.08
N ARG A 186 -21.78 -0.38 6.86
CA ARG A 186 -20.57 0.27 7.40
C ARG A 186 -19.62 0.73 6.30
N CYS A 187 -19.34 -0.11 5.30
CA CYS A 187 -18.52 0.29 4.16
C CYS A 187 -19.12 1.49 3.41
N ALA A 188 -20.44 1.48 3.16
CA ALA A 188 -21.14 2.57 2.49
C ALA A 188 -21.09 3.87 3.32
N THR A 189 -21.27 3.76 4.63
CA THR A 189 -21.18 4.90 5.57
C THR A 189 -19.79 5.50 5.55
N PHE A 190 -18.74 4.67 5.63
CA PHE A 190 -17.35 5.12 5.54
C PHE A 190 -17.06 5.83 4.21
N LEU A 191 -17.47 5.23 3.09
CA LEU A 191 -17.29 5.79 1.76
C LEU A 191 -18.00 7.15 1.57
N SER A 192 -19.15 7.35 2.21
CA SER A 192 -19.93 8.59 2.10
C SER A 192 -19.24 9.82 2.70
N GLN A 193 -18.24 9.61 3.57
CA GLN A 193 -17.47 10.69 4.20
C GLN A 193 -16.45 11.33 3.26
N PHE A 194 -16.13 10.66 2.14
CA PHE A 194 -15.14 11.11 1.18
C PHE A 194 -15.83 11.56 -0.11
N PRO A 195 -15.38 12.66 -0.73
CA PRO A 195 -15.88 13.04 -2.06
C PRO A 195 -15.64 11.89 -3.04
N ARG A 196 -16.53 11.69 -4.01
CA ARG A 196 -16.45 10.57 -4.99
C ARG A 196 -15.15 10.58 -5.85
N SER A 197 -14.34 11.62 -5.74
CA SER A 197 -13.00 11.75 -6.33
C SER A 197 -11.86 11.29 -5.40
N GLY A 198 -12.16 10.97 -4.13
CA GLY A 198 -11.23 10.48 -3.12
C GLY A 198 -11.13 8.96 -3.18
N ILE A 199 -9.89 8.46 -3.19
CA ILE A 199 -9.59 7.03 -3.18
C ILE A 199 -9.87 6.50 -1.77
N CYS A 200 -10.63 5.42 -1.66
CA CYS A 200 -10.94 4.78 -0.39
C CYS A 200 -10.44 3.34 -0.42
N PHE A 201 -9.71 2.93 0.63
CA PHE A 201 -9.14 1.59 0.74
C PHE A 201 -9.99 0.75 1.67
N HIS A 202 -10.47 -0.38 1.16
CA HIS A 202 -11.14 -1.39 1.95
C HIS A 202 -10.19 -2.58 2.10
N LEU A 203 -9.85 -2.89 3.34
CA LEU A 203 -9.06 -4.07 3.64
C LEU A 203 -9.80 -4.93 4.64
N LEU A 204 -10.30 -6.06 4.13
CA LEU A 204 -10.96 -7.09 4.90
C LEU A 204 -9.93 -8.17 5.20
N ASP A 205 -9.49 -8.24 6.46
CA ASP A 205 -8.62 -9.32 6.93
C ASP A 205 -9.51 -10.49 7.37
N ILE A 206 -9.46 -11.58 6.60
CA ILE A 206 -10.25 -12.80 6.81
C ILE A 206 -9.37 -13.92 7.38
N SER A 207 -8.10 -13.66 7.72
CA SER A 207 -7.12 -14.72 8.01
C SER A 207 -7.55 -15.69 9.11
N LYS A 208 -8.32 -15.24 10.12
CA LYS A 208 -8.86 -16.17 11.15
C LYS A 208 -10.16 -16.87 10.76
N ALA A 209 -10.95 -16.35 9.81
CA ALA A 209 -12.17 -17.04 9.38
C ALA A 209 -11.84 -18.29 8.57
N TRP A 210 -10.67 -18.31 7.92
CA TRP A 210 -10.22 -19.46 7.14
C TRP A 210 -9.56 -20.55 8.00
N SER A 211 -8.87 -20.21 9.09
CA SER A 211 -8.37 -21.20 10.06
C SER A 211 -9.48 -22.00 10.76
N GLY A 212 -10.70 -21.45 10.85
CA GLY A 212 -11.88 -22.18 11.33
C GLY A 212 -12.53 -23.08 10.27
N LEU A 213 -12.09 -22.99 9.02
CA LEU A 213 -12.54 -23.78 7.88
C LEU A 213 -11.49 -24.82 7.46
N GLN A 214 -10.58 -25.21 8.36
CA GLN A 214 -9.81 -26.44 8.19
C GLN A 214 -10.80 -27.59 8.09
N ILE A 215 -11.06 -27.98 6.84
CA ILE A 215 -11.83 -29.14 6.42
C ILE A 215 -11.39 -30.30 7.30
N GLN A 216 -12.34 -30.88 8.05
CA GLN A 216 -12.23 -32.26 8.52
C GLN A 216 -12.00 -33.12 7.28
N SER A 217 -10.73 -33.37 6.97
CA SER A 217 -10.34 -34.44 6.08
C SER A 217 -10.76 -35.76 6.76
N PRO A 218 -11.49 -36.65 6.07
CA PRO A 218 -11.88 -37.95 6.60
C PRO A 218 -10.67 -38.84 6.94
#